data_AF-A0A6B3GA31-F1
#
_entry.id   AF-A0A6B3GA31-F1
#
_cell.length_a   1.000
_cell.length_b   1.000
_cell.length_c   1.000
_cell.angle_alpha   90.00
_cell.angle_beta   90.00
_cell.angle_gamma   90.00
#
_symmetry.space_group_name_H-M   'P 1'
#
loop_
_entity.id
_entity.type
_entity.pdbx_description
1 polymer ?
#
loop_
_entity_poly.entity_id
_entity_poly.type
_entity_poly.pdbx_seq_one_letter_code
_entity_poly.pdbx_strand_id
1 'polypeptide(L)'
;FLTPDAEPFYFGTYFPPEPRHGSPSFQQVLEGVTTAWTDRRDEVAEVAGRIVADLAGRSLVHGGDGVPGESEVAQALLGLTREYDEQHGGFGGAPKF
;
A
#
# COMPACT_ATOMS: atom_id res chain seq x y z
N PHE A 1 -2.57 -8.82 6.55
CA PHE A 1 -3.27 -9.77 7.44
C PHE A 1 -4.48 -9.10 8.04
N LEU A 2 -5.59 -9.82 8.06
CA LEU A 2 -6.91 -9.33 8.46
C LEU A 2 -7.48 -10.23 9.56
N THR A 3 -8.34 -9.67 10.41
CA THR A 3 -9.22 -10.46 11.29
C THR A 3 -10.29 -11.20 10.45
N PRO A 4 -11.01 -12.20 11.01
CA PRO A 4 -12.18 -12.82 10.38
C PRO A 4 -13.24 -11.82 9.92
N ASP A 5 -13.35 -10.68 10.61
CA ASP A 5 -14.28 -9.60 10.29
C ASP A 5 -13.73 -8.65 9.20
N ALA A 6 -12.65 -9.04 8.53
CA ALA A 6 -11.96 -8.30 7.46
C ALA A 6 -11.28 -6.99 7.90
N GLU A 7 -10.95 -6.86 9.18
CA GLU A 7 -10.26 -5.67 9.69
C GLU A 7 -8.74 -5.83 9.62
N PRO A 8 -8.01 -4.91 8.99
CA PRO A 8 -6.56 -5.02 8.83
C PRO A 8 -5.80 -4.73 10.12
N PHE A 9 -4.86 -5.61 10.48
CA PHE A 9 -3.97 -5.40 11.63
C PHE A 9 -2.47 -5.42 11.26
N TYR A 10 -2.11 -5.86 10.05
CA TYR A 10 -0.74 -5.76 9.53
C TYR A 10 -0.75 -5.72 8.00
N PHE A 11 0.03 -4.84 7.39
CA PHE A 11 0.12 -4.70 5.93
C PHE A 11 1.49 -4.14 5.51
N GLY A 12 1.83 -4.29 4.24
CA GLY A 12 3.06 -3.79 3.63
C GLY A 12 3.01 -3.95 2.12
N THR A 13 3.96 -3.34 1.42
CA THR A 13 4.03 -3.35 -0.05
C THR A 13 4.86 -4.53 -0.60
N TYR A 14 5.95 -4.89 0.08
CA TYR A 14 6.80 -6.02 -0.28
C TYR A 14 7.53 -6.59 0.95
N PHE A 15 7.68 -7.92 0.99
CA PHE A 15 8.45 -8.63 2.01
C PHE A 15 9.49 -9.53 1.32
N PRO A 16 10.79 -9.25 1.45
CA PRO A 16 11.83 -10.04 0.79
C PRO A 16 11.91 -11.48 1.33
N PRO A 17 12.51 -12.41 0.57
CA PRO A 17 12.74 -13.78 1.06
C PRO A 17 13.73 -13.82 2.24
N GLU A 18 14.67 -12.87 2.29
CA GLU A 18 15.64 -12.70 3.37
C GLU A 18 15.56 -11.27 3.94
N PRO A 19 15.86 -11.06 5.24
CA PRO A 19 15.78 -9.73 5.85
C PRO A 19 16.74 -8.76 5.17
N ARG A 20 16.25 -7.57 4.78
CA ARG A 20 17.06 -6.61 4.02
C ARG A 20 16.64 -5.17 4.28
N HIS A 21 17.62 -4.28 4.43
CA HIS A 21 17.42 -2.83 4.62
C HIS A 21 16.41 -2.47 5.72
N GLY A 22 16.40 -3.24 6.82
CA GLY A 22 15.46 -3.02 7.94
C GLY A 22 14.07 -3.61 7.73
N SER A 23 13.77 -4.16 6.54
CA SER A 23 12.54 -4.90 6.27
C SER A 23 12.66 -6.36 6.69
N PRO A 24 11.68 -6.91 7.43
CA PRO A 24 11.65 -8.33 7.79
C PRO A 24 11.45 -9.20 6.55
N SER A 25 11.92 -10.44 6.60
CA SER A 25 11.57 -11.41 5.56
C SER A 25 10.11 -11.83 5.66
N PHE A 26 9.55 -12.37 4.58
CA PHE A 26 8.17 -12.88 4.62
C PHE A 26 7.97 -13.96 5.70
N GLN A 27 8.99 -14.82 5.92
CA GLN A 27 8.93 -15.82 6.99
C GLN A 27 8.83 -15.17 8.38
N GLN A 28 9.66 -14.16 8.66
CA GLN A 28 9.61 -13.43 9.93
C GLN A 28 8.27 -12.72 10.15
N VAL A 29 7.67 -12.20 9.07
CA VAL A 29 6.33 -11.63 9.12
C VAL A 29 5.30 -12.68 9.53
N LEU A 30 5.35 -13.88 8.93
CA LEU A 30 4.42 -14.96 9.28
C LEU A 30 4.58 -15.43 10.73
N GLU A 31 5.81 -15.56 11.22
CA GLU A 31 6.09 -15.90 12.61
C GLU A 31 5.50 -14.83 13.56
N GLY A 32 5.78 -13.55 13.30
CA GLY A 32 5.27 -12.44 14.10
C GLY A 32 3.74 -12.35 14.11
N VAL A 33 3.10 -12.55 12.96
CA VAL A 33 1.63 -12.57 12.84
C VAL A 33 1.05 -13.74 13.61
N THR A 34 1.66 -14.94 13.53
CA THR A 34 1.18 -16.13 14.23
C THR A 34 1.24 -15.95 15.74
N THR A 35 2.34 -15.42 16.26
CA THR A 35 2.50 -15.10 17.68
C THR A 35 1.52 -14.03 18.13
N ALA A 36 1.37 -12.94 17.38
CA ALA A 36 0.41 -11.88 17.71
C ALA A 36 -1.04 -12.44 17.76
N TRP A 37 -1.40 -13.29 16.80
CA TRP A 37 -2.72 -13.88 16.71
C TRP A 37 -3.06 -14.84 17.86
N THR A 38 -2.07 -15.63 18.27
CA THR A 38 -2.24 -16.72 19.25
C THR A 38 -2.12 -16.20 20.67
N ASP A 39 -1.14 -15.33 20.92
CA ASP A 39 -0.74 -14.96 22.29
C ASP A 39 -1.25 -13.58 22.70
N ARG A 40 -1.58 -12.71 21.72
CA ARG A 40 -1.87 -11.28 21.94
C ARG A 40 -3.11 -10.84 21.17
N ARG A 41 -4.16 -11.64 21.25
CA ARG A 41 -5.37 -11.45 20.45
C ARG A 41 -6.08 -10.12 20.73
N ASP A 42 -6.08 -9.67 21.98
CA ASP A 42 -6.68 -8.39 22.36
C ASP A 42 -5.91 -7.20 21.75
N GLU A 43 -4.57 -7.25 21.72
CA GLU A 43 -3.75 -6.24 21.05
C GLU A 43 -4.03 -6.20 19.55
N VAL A 44 -4.22 -7.36 18.91
CA VAL A 44 -4.59 -7.44 17.49
C VAL A 44 -5.92 -6.74 17.23
N ALA A 45 -6.94 -6.98 18.07
CA ALA A 45 -8.24 -6.34 17.93
C ALA A 45 -8.13 -4.81 18.12
N GLU A 46 -7.33 -4.36 19.09
CA GLU A 46 -7.10 -2.94 19.33
C GLU A 46 -6.42 -2.26 18.13
N VAL A 47 -5.38 -2.88 17.58
CA VAL A 47 -4.67 -2.37 16.40
C VAL A 47 -5.58 -2.36 15.17
N ALA A 48 -6.37 -3.41 14.97
CA ALA A 48 -7.32 -3.49 13.87
C ALA A 48 -8.35 -2.35 13.95
N GLY A 49 -8.94 -2.14 15.12
CA GLY A 49 -9.90 -1.06 15.36
C GLY A 49 -9.30 0.32 15.11
N ARG A 50 -8.05 0.55 15.54
CA ARG A 50 -7.33 1.81 15.27
C ARG A 50 -7.12 2.04 13.77
N ILE A 51 -6.68 1.03 13.03
CA ILE A 51 -6.47 1.15 11.58
C ILE A 51 -7.80 1.40 10.85
N VAL A 52 -8.87 0.69 11.22
CA VAL A 52 -10.20 0.89 10.62
C VAL A 52 -10.71 2.30 10.88
N ALA A 53 -10.57 2.81 12.11
CA ALA A 53 -10.96 4.18 12.44
C ALA A 53 -10.17 5.23 11.64
N ASP A 54 -8.85 5.06 11.52
CA ASP A 54 -7.99 5.95 10.74
C ASP A 54 -8.35 5.92 9.25
N LEU A 55 -8.69 4.75 8.71
CA LEU A 55 -9.13 4.60 7.32
C LEU A 55 -10.52 5.20 7.08
N ALA A 56 -11.45 5.04 8.02
CA ALA A 56 -12.79 5.62 7.92
C ALA A 56 -12.77 7.14 7.98
N GLY A 57 -11.88 7.72 8.79
CA GLY A 57 -11.67 9.17 8.88
C GLY A 57 -10.96 9.76 7.66
N ARG A 58 -10.22 8.93 6.92
CA ARG A 58 -9.67 9.29 5.62
C ARG A 58 -10.76 9.19 4.57
N SER A 59 -11.47 10.30 4.33
CA SER A 59 -12.07 10.48 3.01
C SER A 59 -10.95 10.29 2.00
N LEU A 60 -11.03 9.26 1.16
CA LEU A 60 -10.30 9.23 -0.08
C LEU A 60 -10.85 10.41 -0.89
N VAL A 61 -10.32 11.60 -0.62
CA VAL A 61 -10.46 12.75 -1.50
C VAL A 61 -9.66 12.37 -2.74
N HIS A 62 -10.22 11.49 -3.57
CA HIS A 62 -9.93 11.52 -4.99
C HIS A 62 -10.30 12.93 -5.42
N GLY A 63 -9.30 13.71 -5.79
CA GLY A 63 -9.48 15.13 -6.08
C GLY A 63 -10.57 15.36 -7.12
N GLY A 64 -11.49 16.27 -6.78
CA GLY A 64 -12.50 16.84 -7.66
C GLY A 64 -13.73 15.96 -7.88
N ASP A 65 -14.93 16.53 -7.64
CA ASP A 65 -16.23 15.93 -7.94
C ASP A 65 -16.52 15.81 -9.46
N GLY A 66 -15.52 15.52 -10.29
CA GLY A 66 -15.67 15.59 -11.74
C GLY A 66 -14.70 14.72 -12.52
N VAL A 67 -15.16 14.26 -13.68
CA VAL A 67 -14.30 13.69 -14.72
C VAL A 67 -13.34 14.79 -15.19
N PRO A 68 -12.02 14.52 -15.29
CA PRO A 68 -11.06 15.50 -15.80
C PRO A 68 -11.48 16.03 -17.17
N GLY A 69 -11.41 17.35 -17.36
CA GLY A 69 -11.68 18.01 -18.62
C GLY A 69 -10.61 17.70 -19.67
N GLU A 70 -10.93 17.99 -20.95
CA GLU A 70 -10.03 17.70 -22.08
C GLU A 70 -8.63 18.32 -21.90
N SER A 71 -8.54 19.52 -21.34
CA SER A 71 -7.25 20.18 -21.08
C SER A 71 -6.40 19.44 -20.05
N GLU A 72 -7.02 18.89 -19.01
CA GLU A 72 -6.32 18.15 -17.94
C GLU A 72 -5.82 16.81 -18.47
N VAL A 73 -6.65 16.12 -19.27
CA VAL A 73 -6.27 14.90 -19.98
C VAL A 73 -5.11 15.17 -20.96
N ALA A 74 -5.17 16.25 -21.73
CA ALA A 74 -4.11 16.62 -22.65
C ALA A 74 -2.79 16.92 -21.93
N GLN A 75 -2.82 17.62 -20.79
CA GLN A 75 -1.63 17.86 -19.98
C GLN A 75 -1.05 16.58 -19.38
N ALA A 76 -1.91 15.68 -18.89
CA ALA A 76 -1.48 14.38 -18.38
C ALA A 76 -0.81 13.53 -19.49
N LEU A 77 -1.41 13.51 -20.68
CA LEU A 77 -0.84 12.82 -21.85
C LEU A 77 0.54 13.38 -22.21
N LEU A 78 0.68 14.70 -22.31
CA LEU A 78 1.97 15.35 -22.59
C LEU A 78 3.02 15.10 -21.50
N GLY A 79 2.60 14.97 -20.24
CA GLY A 79 3.48 14.56 -19.15
C GLY A 79 3.99 13.13 -19.33
N LEU A 80 3.05 12.18 -19.50
CA LEU A 80 3.36 10.76 -19.67
C LEU A 80 4.21 10.50 -20.91
N THR A 81 3.93 11.15 -22.04
CA THR A 81 4.74 11.00 -23.26
C THR A 81 6.19 11.47 -23.05
N ARG A 82 6.42 12.51 -22.23
CA ARG A 82 7.79 12.97 -21.92
C ARG A 82 8.56 12.02 -21.00
N GLU A 83 7.86 11.31 -20.12
CA GLU A 83 8.47 10.39 -19.15
C GLU A 83 8.59 8.95 -19.67
N TYR A 84 8.01 8.66 -20.84
CA TYR A 84 8.05 7.34 -21.44
C TYR A 84 9.45 7.00 -21.94
N ASP A 85 10.01 5.90 -21.46
CA ASP A 85 11.26 5.34 -21.96
C ASP A 85 10.96 4.49 -23.20
N GLU A 86 11.25 5.01 -24.39
CA GLU A 86 11.04 4.28 -25.66
C GLU A 86 11.98 3.08 -25.84
N GLN A 87 13.13 3.05 -25.15
CA GLN A 87 14.14 2.00 -25.30
C GLN A 87 13.82 0.78 -24.42
N HIS A 88 13.40 1.02 -23.17
CA HIS A 88 13.14 -0.05 -22.18
C HIS A 88 11.66 -0.22 -21.83
N GLY A 89 10.80 0.71 -22.23
CA GLY A 89 9.37 0.72 -21.91
C GLY A 89 9.06 1.24 -20.49
N GLY A 90 7.85 1.81 -20.36
CA GLY A 90 7.29 2.30 -19.10
C GLY A 90 7.66 3.76 -18.77
N PHE A 91 7.26 4.24 -17.59
CA PHE A 91 7.33 5.66 -17.22
C PHE A 91 8.27 5.91 -16.03
N GLY A 92 9.19 6.86 -16.14
CA GLY A 92 10.07 7.28 -15.03
C GLY A 92 11.32 6.43 -14.80
N GLY A 93 12.23 6.96 -13.96
CA GLY A 93 13.52 6.35 -13.59
C GLY A 93 13.45 5.39 -12.40
N ALA A 94 14.60 4.85 -11.99
CA ALA A 94 14.68 3.87 -10.91
C ALA A 94 14.25 4.42 -9.53
N PRO A 95 13.74 3.56 -8.63
CA PRO A 95 13.38 2.16 -8.86
C PRO A 95 11.93 2.03 -9.34
N LYS A 96 11.75 1.31 -10.46
CA LYS A 96 10.47 0.66 -10.77
C LYS A 96 10.48 -0.67 -10.01
N PHE A 97 10.04 -0.59 -8.74
CA PHE A 97 10.13 -1.61 -7.69
C PHE A 97 11.56 -1.90 -7.17
#